data_AF-A0A6V4W5H9-F1
#
_entry.id   AF-A0A6V4W5H9-F1
#
_cell.length_a   1.000
_cell.length_b   1.000
_cell.length_c   1.000
_cell.angle_alpha   90.00
_cell.angle_beta   90.00
_cell.angle_gamma   90.00
#
_symmetry.space_group_name_H-M   'P 1'
#
loop_
_entity.id
_entity.type
_entity.pdbx_description
1 polymer ?
#
loop_
_entity_poly.entity_id
_entity_poly.type
_entity_poly.pdbx_seq_one_letter_code
_entity_poly.pdbx_strand_id
1 'polypeptide(L)'
;MACTGGARSGPNWSEVYVNAAQAAASTVAMSFENGDSLLLLHNLMRAEELACLNVEVATALHCEREAQSSFNRFGPPPADVPMHIFRRDRVRLPLERMPASANILCDALLVRVLTLLETQLPDLAHSLFGECLPCATCISNTIFEHSRGEPAINVYTAFGSLAAHEDQHYLTVLIPLSDGDAADGEDVLRVHTAGSLDLNGKTRGTAAFTGVMALQSEPVQRHP
;
A
#
# COMPACT_ATOMS: atom_id res chain seq x y z
N MET A 1 3.69 -32.15 -19.22
CA MET A 1 3.97 -31.91 -17.80
C MET A 1 4.17 -30.41 -17.65
N ALA A 2 3.18 -29.70 -17.10
CA ALA A 2 3.36 -28.29 -16.76
C ALA A 2 4.09 -28.24 -15.42
N CYS A 3 5.28 -27.66 -15.38
CA CYS A 3 5.96 -27.39 -14.12
C CYS A 3 5.18 -26.29 -13.41
N THR A 4 4.44 -26.64 -12.35
CA THR A 4 3.87 -25.65 -11.43
C THR A 4 5.03 -24.92 -10.76
N GLY A 5 5.30 -23.68 -11.19
CA GLY A 5 6.27 -22.83 -10.51
C GLY A 5 5.74 -22.49 -9.12
N GLY A 6 6.57 -22.66 -8.09
CA GLY A 6 6.27 -22.11 -6.78
C GLY A 6 6.47 -20.59 -6.76
N ALA A 7 5.89 -19.94 -5.75
CA ALA A 7 6.12 -18.52 -5.49
C ALA A 7 7.62 -18.23 -5.39
N ARG A 8 8.05 -17.14 -6.02
CA ARG A 8 9.47 -16.77 -6.09
C ARG A 8 9.88 -15.90 -4.91
N SER A 9 11.18 -15.85 -4.63
CA SER A 9 11.74 -15.00 -3.59
C SER A 9 13.17 -14.62 -3.93
N GLY A 10 13.62 -13.49 -3.39
CA GLY A 10 15.00 -13.04 -3.51
C GLY A 10 15.44 -12.28 -2.26
N PRO A 11 16.63 -11.66 -2.28
CA PRO A 11 17.09 -10.83 -1.19
C PRO A 11 16.09 -9.72 -0.90
N ASN A 12 15.55 -9.69 0.32
CA ASN A 12 14.59 -8.70 0.79
C ASN A 12 13.24 -8.65 0.04
N TRP A 13 12.84 -9.71 -0.66
CA TRP A 13 11.48 -9.80 -1.19
C TRP A 13 10.97 -11.24 -1.35
N SER A 14 9.65 -11.39 -1.36
CA SER A 14 8.96 -12.64 -1.70
C SER A 14 7.67 -12.37 -2.46
N GLU A 15 7.36 -13.24 -3.41
CA GLU A 15 6.07 -13.28 -4.10
C GLU A 15 5.04 -14.01 -3.24
N VAL A 16 3.81 -13.50 -3.23
CA VAL A 16 2.67 -14.12 -2.56
C VAL A 16 1.53 -14.25 -3.57
N TYR A 17 1.10 -15.48 -3.83
CA TYR A 17 0.01 -15.72 -4.77
C TYR A 17 -1.34 -15.33 -4.17
N VAL A 18 -2.06 -14.45 -4.86
CA VAL A 18 -3.48 -14.19 -4.64
C VAL A 18 -4.30 -15.27 -5.34
N ASN A 19 -3.89 -15.63 -6.56
CA ASN A 19 -4.51 -16.65 -7.39
C ASN A 19 -3.46 -17.68 -7.82
N ALA A 20 -3.18 -18.64 -6.94
CA ALA A 20 -2.10 -19.60 -7.11
C ALA A 20 -2.16 -20.37 -8.45
N ALA A 21 -3.36 -20.67 -8.96
CA ALA A 21 -3.50 -21.39 -10.21
C ALA A 21 -3.04 -20.57 -11.43
N GLN A 22 -3.42 -19.28 -11.49
CA GLN A 22 -3.04 -18.40 -12.60
C GLN A 22 -1.59 -17.90 -12.46
N ALA A 23 -1.18 -17.56 -11.24
CA ALA A 23 0.18 -17.09 -10.96
C ALA A 23 1.23 -18.16 -11.29
N ALA A 24 1.01 -19.42 -10.87
CA ALA A 24 1.93 -20.52 -11.14
C ALA A 24 2.01 -20.91 -12.63
N ALA A 25 1.02 -20.51 -13.43
CA ALA A 25 0.96 -20.76 -14.88
C ALA A 25 1.53 -19.59 -15.71
N SER A 26 1.89 -18.47 -15.09
CA SER A 26 2.31 -17.23 -15.74
C SER A 26 3.79 -16.92 -15.47
N THR A 27 4.35 -15.95 -16.20
CA THR A 27 5.61 -15.33 -15.81
C THR A 27 5.38 -14.43 -14.58
N VAL A 28 6.44 -14.06 -13.87
CA VAL A 28 6.35 -13.13 -12.73
C VAL A 28 5.69 -11.83 -13.17
N ALA A 29 6.25 -11.16 -14.19
CA ALA A 29 5.72 -9.91 -14.70
C ALA A 29 4.22 -10.02 -15.03
N MET A 30 3.81 -11.05 -15.77
CA MET A 30 2.39 -11.25 -16.10
C MET A 30 1.52 -11.53 -14.88
N SER A 31 2.00 -12.32 -13.91
CA SER A 31 1.23 -12.60 -12.69
C SER A 31 0.99 -11.34 -11.86
N PHE A 32 1.94 -10.41 -11.86
CA PHE A 32 1.81 -9.11 -11.22
C PHE A 32 0.88 -8.18 -12.00
N GLU A 33 1.05 -8.07 -13.32
CA GLU A 33 0.18 -7.27 -14.20
C GLU A 33 -1.28 -7.70 -14.11
N ASN A 34 -1.54 -9.00 -13.96
CA ASN A 34 -2.89 -9.55 -13.85
C ASN A 34 -3.47 -9.48 -12.42
N GLY A 35 -2.67 -9.07 -11.42
CA GLY A 35 -3.08 -9.08 -10.01
C GLY A 35 -3.20 -10.48 -9.40
N ASP A 36 -2.59 -11.50 -10.01
CA ASP A 36 -2.55 -12.87 -9.49
C ASP A 36 -1.48 -13.05 -8.39
N SER A 37 -0.51 -12.13 -8.32
CA SER A 37 0.60 -12.10 -7.36
C SER A 37 0.74 -10.76 -6.63
N LEU A 38 1.24 -10.81 -5.39
CA LEU A 38 1.65 -9.67 -4.58
C LEU A 38 3.16 -9.75 -4.29
N LEU A 39 3.79 -8.58 -4.15
CA LEU A 39 5.22 -8.47 -3.87
C LEU A 39 5.38 -7.99 -2.45
N LEU A 40 5.85 -8.89 -1.58
CA LEU A 40 6.17 -8.55 -0.21
C LEU A 40 7.64 -8.14 -0.14
N LEU A 41 7.89 -6.89 0.23
CA LEU A 41 9.22 -6.33 0.42
C LEU A 41 9.59 -6.39 1.91
N HIS A 42 10.78 -6.91 2.20
CA HIS A 42 11.28 -7.08 3.56
C HIS A 42 12.34 -6.02 3.85
N ASN A 43 12.45 -5.58 5.11
CA ASN A 43 13.55 -4.71 5.59
C ASN A 43 13.73 -3.41 4.80
N LEU A 44 12.65 -2.85 4.23
CA LEU A 44 12.71 -1.63 3.42
C LEU A 44 13.04 -0.38 4.26
N MET A 45 12.43 -0.31 5.45
CA MET A 45 12.59 0.75 6.43
C MET A 45 13.39 0.23 7.62
N ARG A 46 14.36 1.03 8.08
CA ARG A 46 15.13 0.72 9.29
C ARG A 46 14.34 1.10 10.55
N ALA A 47 14.65 0.48 11.69
CA ALA A 47 13.98 0.77 12.95
C ALA A 47 14.14 2.24 13.37
N GLU A 48 15.29 2.85 13.10
CA GLU A 48 15.54 4.26 13.41
C GLU A 48 14.72 5.21 12.53
N GLU A 49 14.54 4.85 11.26
CA GLU A 49 13.71 5.61 10.32
C GLU A 49 12.24 5.53 10.71
N LEU A 50 11.78 4.35 11.12
CA LEU A 50 10.44 4.16 11.64
C LEU A 50 10.19 5.01 12.89
N ALA A 51 11.13 4.99 13.84
CA ALA A 51 11.03 5.80 15.05
C ALA A 51 10.97 7.30 14.70
N CYS A 52 11.79 7.76 13.75
CA CYS A 52 11.77 9.13 13.27
C CYS A 52 10.43 9.49 12.65
N LEU A 53 9.92 8.65 11.74
CA LEU A 53 8.63 8.86 11.09
C LEU A 53 7.51 8.99 12.13
N ASN A 54 7.44 8.05 13.08
CA ASN A 54 6.41 8.05 14.12
C ASN A 54 6.43 9.34 14.95
N VAL A 55 7.60 9.83 15.34
CA VAL A 55 7.74 11.10 16.07
C VAL A 55 7.25 12.28 15.22
N GLU A 56 7.66 12.33 13.96
CA GLU A 56 7.32 13.44 13.07
C GLU A 56 5.82 13.51 12.76
N VAL A 57 5.19 12.35 12.50
CA VAL A 57 3.78 12.32 12.10
C VAL A 57 2.82 12.33 13.28
N ALA A 58 3.28 12.07 14.51
CA ALA A 58 2.43 11.99 15.70
C ALA A 58 1.54 13.24 15.89
N THR A 59 2.12 14.43 15.76
CA THR A 59 1.38 15.69 15.92
C THR A 59 0.35 15.86 14.81
N ALA A 60 0.73 15.59 13.56
CA ALA A 60 -0.16 15.70 12.40
C ALA A 60 -1.32 14.69 12.49
N LEU A 61 -1.04 13.45 12.90
CA LEU A 61 -2.04 12.41 13.14
C LEU A 61 -3.02 12.80 14.26
N HIS A 62 -2.52 13.37 15.35
CA HIS A 62 -3.37 13.86 16.44
C HIS A 62 -4.32 14.95 15.95
N CYS A 63 -3.80 15.95 15.23
CA CYS A 63 -4.60 17.02 14.63
C CYS A 63 -5.65 16.47 13.65
N GLU A 64 -5.27 15.51 12.81
CA GLU A 64 -6.18 14.87 11.84
C GLU A 64 -7.29 14.10 12.55
N ARG A 65 -6.96 13.38 13.63
CA ARG A 65 -7.92 12.67 14.48
C ARG A 65 -8.92 13.61 15.15
N GLU A 66 -8.46 14.76 15.65
CA GLU A 66 -9.33 15.80 16.23
C GLU A 66 -10.22 16.48 15.18
N ALA A 67 -9.69 16.72 13.97
CA ALA A 67 -10.44 17.29 12.86
C ALA A 67 -11.56 16.36 12.38
N GLN A 68 -11.25 15.08 12.17
CA GLN A 68 -12.24 14.03 11.89
C GLN A 68 -13.22 13.87 13.04
N SER A 69 -12.78 14.19 14.27
CA SER A 69 -13.64 14.15 15.44
C SER A 69 -14.70 15.24 15.49
N SER A 70 -14.30 16.44 15.08
CA SER A 70 -15.14 17.63 15.06
C SER A 70 -16.18 17.60 13.94
N PHE A 71 -15.88 16.95 12.81
CA PHE A 71 -16.82 16.85 11.67
C PHE A 71 -18.11 16.09 12.01
N ASN A 72 -18.11 15.21 13.02
CA ASN A 72 -19.33 14.51 13.46
C ASN A 72 -20.13 15.28 14.53
N ARG A 73 -19.76 16.51 14.89
CA ARG A 73 -20.57 17.31 15.83
C ARG A 73 -21.88 17.81 15.23
N PHE A 74 -22.15 17.55 13.94
CA PHE A 74 -23.38 17.97 13.26
C PHE A 74 -24.62 17.10 13.53
N GLY A 75 -24.53 16.12 14.44
CA GLY A 75 -25.71 15.45 15.00
C GLY A 75 -25.45 13.99 15.37
N PRO A 76 -26.28 13.39 16.24
CA PRO A 76 -26.25 11.95 16.44
C PRO A 76 -26.50 11.24 15.11
N PRO A 77 -25.85 10.09 14.88
CA PRO A 77 -26.18 9.26 13.72
C PRO A 77 -27.69 8.95 13.72
N PRO A 78 -28.36 8.90 12.55
CA PRO A 78 -29.74 8.44 12.49
C PRO A 78 -29.86 7.08 13.17
N ALA A 79 -30.94 6.86 13.94
CA ALA A 79 -31.14 5.65 14.74
C ALA A 79 -31.06 4.33 13.91
N ASP A 80 -31.22 4.47 12.60
CA ASP A 80 -31.35 3.37 11.65
C ASP A 80 -30.00 2.96 11.03
N VAL A 81 -28.91 3.70 11.32
CA VAL A 81 -27.59 3.44 10.74
C VAL A 81 -26.74 2.64 11.74
N PRO A 82 -26.27 1.44 11.36
CA PRO A 82 -25.44 0.62 12.24
C PRO A 82 -24.22 1.36 12.79
N MET A 83 -24.03 1.32 14.10
CA MET A 83 -22.95 1.99 14.85
C MET A 83 -21.53 1.72 14.32
N HIS A 84 -21.29 0.57 13.67
CA HIS A 84 -19.98 0.24 13.11
C HIS A 84 -19.61 1.11 11.90
N ILE A 85 -20.58 1.74 11.23
CA ILE A 85 -20.34 2.66 10.12
C ILE A 85 -19.75 4.00 10.63
N PHE A 86 -19.98 4.35 11.90
CA PHE A 86 -19.48 5.59 12.51
C PHE A 86 -18.20 5.41 13.31
N ARG A 87 -17.70 4.18 13.45
CA ARG A 87 -16.47 3.96 14.21
C ARG A 87 -15.28 4.49 13.41
N ARG A 88 -14.57 5.42 14.04
CA ARG A 88 -13.33 6.04 13.54
C ARG A 88 -12.16 5.10 13.72
N ASP A 89 -12.29 3.90 13.18
CA ASP A 89 -11.31 2.86 13.42
C ASP A 89 -10.06 3.05 12.54
N ARG A 90 -10.02 4.14 11.75
CA ARG A 90 -8.92 4.54 10.89
C ARG A 90 -8.74 6.07 10.87
N VAL A 91 -7.51 6.53 11.05
CA VAL A 91 -7.08 7.90 10.73
C VAL A 91 -6.23 7.85 9.46
N ARG A 92 -6.59 8.64 8.45
CA ARG A 92 -5.81 8.79 7.21
C ARG A 92 -5.15 10.17 7.19
N LEU A 93 -3.82 10.18 7.16
CA LEU A 93 -3.00 11.38 7.00
C LEU A 93 -2.42 11.44 5.58
N PRO A 94 -2.97 12.27 4.69
CA PRO A 94 -2.49 12.41 3.33
C PRO A 94 -1.17 13.18 3.28
N LEU A 95 -0.36 12.95 2.22
CA LEU A 95 0.98 13.52 2.04
C LEU A 95 1.04 15.03 2.19
N GLU A 96 0.04 15.75 1.67
CA GLU A 96 0.03 17.21 1.67
C GLU A 96 -0.14 17.77 3.09
N ARG A 97 -0.56 16.93 4.04
CA ARG A 97 -0.68 17.25 5.47
C ARG A 97 0.46 16.68 6.30
N MET A 98 1.37 15.92 5.71
CA MET A 98 2.54 15.39 6.41
C MET A 98 3.63 16.45 6.53
N PRO A 99 4.45 16.42 7.60
CA PRO A 99 5.64 17.24 7.70
C PRO A 99 6.60 16.99 6.53
N ALA A 100 7.31 18.03 6.10
CA ALA A 100 8.24 17.92 4.95
C ALA A 100 9.34 16.87 5.17
N SER A 101 9.82 16.69 6.40
CA SER A 101 10.79 15.66 6.77
C SER A 101 10.24 14.24 6.59
N ALA A 102 8.96 14.01 6.92
CA ALA A 102 8.30 12.73 6.73
C ALA A 102 8.14 12.43 5.23
N ASN A 103 7.86 13.46 4.42
CA ASN A 103 7.77 13.34 2.97
C ASN A 103 9.12 12.91 2.37
N ILE A 104 10.23 13.50 2.83
CA ILE A 104 11.59 13.10 2.39
C ILE A 104 11.84 11.62 2.71
N LEU A 105 11.44 11.16 3.90
CA LEU A 105 11.62 9.76 4.26
C LEU A 105 10.76 8.82 3.40
N CYS A 106 9.48 9.16 3.19
CA CYS A 106 8.61 8.40 2.29
C CYS A 106 9.21 8.31 0.89
N ASP A 107 9.69 9.44 0.34
CA ASP A 107 10.36 9.51 -0.96
C ASP A 107 11.55 8.56 -1.04
N ALA A 108 12.41 8.59 -0.02
CA ALA A 108 13.58 7.72 0.05
C ALA A 108 13.21 6.23 0.09
N LEU A 109 12.13 5.84 0.77
CA LEU A 109 11.65 4.46 0.77
C LEU A 109 11.18 4.01 -0.61
N LEU A 110 10.50 4.88 -1.34
CA LEU A 110 9.99 4.57 -2.68
C LEU A 110 11.14 4.42 -3.68
N VAL A 111 12.14 5.29 -3.59
CA VAL A 111 13.37 5.13 -4.37
C VAL A 111 14.04 3.78 -4.07
N ARG A 112 14.04 3.32 -2.82
CA ARG A 112 14.54 1.97 -2.48
C ARG A 112 13.71 0.86 -3.10
N VAL A 113 12.38 1.00 -3.12
CA VAL A 113 11.48 0.03 -3.79
C VAL A 113 11.81 -0.05 -5.27
N LEU A 114 11.88 1.09 -5.96
CA LEU A 114 12.21 1.13 -7.39
C LEU A 114 13.60 0.54 -7.66
N THR A 115 14.60 0.91 -6.85
CA THR A 115 15.95 0.34 -6.96
C THR A 115 15.95 -1.18 -6.77
N LEU A 116 15.16 -1.69 -5.82
CA LEU A 116 15.02 -3.14 -5.61
C LEU A 116 14.36 -3.81 -6.82
N LEU A 117 13.29 -3.23 -7.36
CA LEU A 117 12.62 -3.73 -8.54
C LEU A 117 13.56 -3.75 -9.76
N GLU A 118 14.27 -2.66 -10.04
CA GLU A 118 15.23 -2.58 -11.14
C GLU A 118 16.34 -3.63 -11.02
N THR A 119 16.87 -3.83 -9.81
CA THR A 119 18.03 -4.71 -9.60
C THR A 119 17.67 -6.18 -9.50
N GLN A 120 16.54 -6.52 -8.88
CA GLN A 120 16.16 -7.91 -8.58
C GLN A 120 15.06 -8.45 -9.51
N LEU A 121 14.25 -7.56 -10.09
CA LEU A 121 13.08 -7.89 -10.90
C LEU A 121 12.99 -6.99 -12.15
N PRO A 122 14.06 -6.89 -12.97
CA PRO A 122 14.15 -5.92 -14.07
C PRO A 122 13.02 -6.06 -15.10
N ASP A 123 12.59 -7.29 -15.40
CA ASP A 123 11.48 -7.53 -16.33
C ASP A 123 10.16 -6.96 -15.79
N LEU A 124 9.92 -7.08 -14.48
CA LEU A 124 8.75 -6.51 -13.82
C LEU A 124 8.85 -4.99 -13.76
N ALA A 125 10.02 -4.46 -13.41
CA ALA A 125 10.25 -3.02 -13.39
C ALA A 125 10.01 -2.39 -14.78
N HIS A 126 10.53 -3.03 -15.83
CA HIS A 126 10.30 -2.57 -17.20
C HIS A 126 8.84 -2.72 -17.64
N SER A 127 8.16 -3.80 -17.25
CA SER A 127 6.72 -3.98 -17.51
C SER A 127 5.87 -2.88 -16.86
N LEU A 128 6.15 -2.55 -15.60
CA LEU A 128 5.37 -1.58 -14.82
C LEU A 128 5.68 -0.11 -15.20
N PHE A 129 6.93 0.20 -15.51
CA PHE A 129 7.40 1.58 -15.64
C PHE A 129 8.06 1.90 -16.99
N GLY A 130 8.17 0.93 -17.90
CA GLY A 130 8.82 1.12 -19.19
C GLY A 130 10.28 1.55 -19.07
N GLU A 131 10.62 2.66 -19.72
CA GLU A 131 11.96 3.29 -19.68
C GLU A 131 12.06 4.40 -18.60
N CYS A 132 10.99 4.63 -17.82
CA CYS A 132 10.89 5.78 -16.89
C CYS A 132 11.63 5.61 -15.56
N LEU A 133 12.65 4.76 -15.52
CA LEU A 133 13.41 4.42 -14.33
C LEU A 133 14.87 4.86 -14.54
N PRO A 134 15.20 6.13 -14.18
CA PRO A 134 15.67 6.42 -12.83
C PRO A 134 15.28 7.82 -12.34
N CYS A 135 14.66 7.93 -11.17
CA CYS A 135 14.39 9.22 -10.55
C CYS A 135 14.95 9.30 -9.14
N ALA A 136 15.63 10.40 -8.85
CA ALA A 136 16.16 10.70 -7.52
C ALA A 136 15.04 10.91 -6.48
N THR A 137 13.81 11.14 -6.95
CA THR A 137 12.60 11.30 -6.13
C THR A 137 11.41 10.63 -6.80
N CYS A 138 10.48 10.09 -6.03
CA CYS A 138 9.20 9.54 -6.52
C CYS A 138 8.02 10.50 -6.25
N ILE A 139 7.99 11.16 -5.09
CA ILE A 139 6.92 12.08 -4.66
C ILE A 139 6.88 13.33 -5.52
N SER A 140 8.04 13.97 -5.73
CA SER A 140 8.14 15.21 -6.52
C SER A 140 8.31 14.96 -8.02
N ASN A 141 8.33 13.70 -8.45
CA ASN A 141 8.50 13.38 -9.86
C ASN A 141 7.18 13.52 -10.61
N THR A 142 7.13 14.47 -11.54
CA THR A 142 5.95 14.77 -12.36
C THR A 142 5.64 13.69 -13.39
N ILE A 143 6.54 12.74 -13.63
CA ILE A 143 6.28 11.57 -14.49
C ILE A 143 5.32 10.62 -13.79
N PHE A 144 5.34 10.59 -12.46
CA PHE A 144 4.45 9.74 -11.68
C PHE A 144 3.19 10.49 -11.27
N GLU A 145 2.05 9.94 -11.65
CA GLU A 145 0.77 10.39 -11.11
C GLU A 145 0.41 9.59 -9.87
N HIS A 146 0.03 10.32 -8.82
CA HIS A 146 -0.46 9.74 -7.56
C HIS A 146 -1.99 9.80 -7.53
N SER A 147 -2.61 8.81 -6.91
CA SER A 147 -4.04 8.86 -6.62
C SER A 147 -4.38 10.08 -5.77
N ARG A 148 -5.63 10.54 -5.87
CA ARG A 148 -6.10 11.65 -5.07
C ARG A 148 -5.91 11.38 -3.57
N GLY A 149 -5.11 12.21 -2.91
CA GLY A 149 -4.81 12.09 -1.48
C GLY A 149 -3.90 10.91 -1.14
N GLU A 150 -3.14 10.41 -2.11
CA GLU A 150 -1.99 9.53 -1.93
C GLU A 150 -0.69 10.28 -2.30
N PRO A 151 0.46 9.87 -1.75
CA PRO A 151 0.61 8.82 -0.73
C PRO A 151 0.01 9.22 0.62
N ALA A 152 -0.39 8.24 1.43
CA ALA A 152 -1.00 8.49 2.74
C ALA A 152 -0.60 7.48 3.81
N ILE A 153 -0.41 7.98 5.03
CA ILE A 153 -0.29 7.13 6.22
C ILE A 153 -1.70 6.83 6.74
N ASN A 154 -2.03 5.55 6.84
CA ASN A 154 -3.30 5.09 7.39
C ASN A 154 -3.01 4.41 8.72
N VAL A 155 -3.51 4.98 9.82
CA VAL A 155 -3.41 4.40 11.17
C VAL A 155 -4.72 3.70 11.48
N TYR A 156 -4.65 2.40 11.74
CA TYR A 156 -5.78 1.59 12.15
C TYR A 156 -5.81 1.44 13.67
N THR A 157 -6.99 1.37 14.26
CA THR A 157 -7.17 1.02 15.67
C THR A 157 -7.36 -0.49 15.83
N ALA A 158 -7.57 -0.96 17.06
CA ALA A 158 -7.82 -2.38 17.33
C ALA A 158 -9.05 -2.98 16.62
N PHE A 159 -9.97 -2.14 16.13
CA PHE A 159 -11.15 -2.56 15.35
C PHE A 159 -11.12 -2.02 13.91
N GLY A 160 -10.00 -1.40 13.53
CA GLY A 160 -9.76 -0.84 12.20
C GLY A 160 -9.81 -1.92 11.14
N SER A 161 -10.61 -1.67 10.12
CA SER A 161 -10.56 -2.43 8.89
C SER A 161 -10.59 -1.50 7.71
N LEU A 162 -10.10 -1.98 6.58
CA LEU A 162 -10.31 -1.34 5.31
C LEU A 162 -11.37 -2.11 4.54
N ALA A 163 -12.40 -1.39 4.09
CA ALA A 163 -13.44 -1.99 3.27
C ALA A 163 -12.88 -2.43 1.92
N ALA A 164 -13.56 -3.41 1.33
CA ALA A 164 -13.29 -3.78 -0.05
C ALA A 164 -13.53 -2.60 -1.01
N HIS A 165 -12.57 -2.36 -1.90
CA HIS A 165 -12.47 -1.30 -2.89
C HIS A 165 -11.52 -1.73 -4.02
N GLU A 166 -11.53 -1.00 -5.13
CA GLU A 166 -10.57 -1.17 -6.22
C GLU A 166 -9.66 0.04 -6.22
N ASP A 167 -8.35 -0.19 -6.24
CA ASP A 167 -7.37 0.86 -6.48
C ASP A 167 -7.44 1.25 -7.97
N GLN A 168 -7.33 2.54 -8.26
CA GLN A 168 -7.49 3.04 -9.64
C GLN A 168 -6.18 3.05 -10.45
N HIS A 169 -5.10 2.44 -9.95
CA HIS A 169 -3.76 2.55 -10.55
C HIS A 169 -2.99 1.22 -10.56
N TYR A 170 -1.89 1.22 -11.32
CA TYR A 170 -1.14 0.03 -11.73
C TYR A 170 -0.28 -0.61 -10.63
N LEU A 171 0.21 0.19 -9.67
CA LEU A 171 1.04 -0.31 -8.57
C LEU A 171 0.56 0.25 -7.24
N THR A 172 0.33 -0.66 -6.28
CA THR A 172 0.05 -0.33 -4.89
C THR A 172 1.22 -0.84 -4.04
N VAL A 173 2.03 0.07 -3.50
CA VAL A 173 3.10 -0.31 -2.55
C VAL A 173 2.54 -0.28 -1.14
N LEU A 174 2.73 -1.35 -0.36
CA LEU A 174 2.37 -1.38 1.06
C LEU A 174 3.62 -1.50 1.94
N ILE A 175 3.84 -0.51 2.82
CA ILE A 175 4.98 -0.46 3.75
C ILE A 175 4.46 -0.55 5.18
N PRO A 176 4.50 -1.74 5.83
CA PRO A 176 4.17 -1.86 7.25
C PRO A 176 5.08 -0.96 8.10
N LEU A 177 4.51 -0.15 9.00
CA LEU A 177 5.27 0.70 9.93
C LEU A 177 5.12 0.19 11.39
N SER A 178 4.82 -1.09 11.56
CA SER A 178 4.49 -1.71 12.84
C SER A 178 4.60 -3.23 12.75
N ASP A 179 5.04 -3.84 13.84
CA ASP A 179 5.12 -5.29 13.96
C ASP A 179 3.72 -5.88 14.15
N GLY A 180 3.37 -6.90 13.36
CA GLY A 180 2.03 -7.49 13.30
C GLY A 180 1.55 -8.22 14.57
N ASP A 181 2.34 -8.23 15.65
CA ASP A 181 2.12 -9.03 16.86
C ASP A 181 1.34 -8.31 17.98
N ALA A 182 0.76 -7.13 17.73
CA ALA A 182 0.01 -6.39 18.75
C ALA A 182 -1.40 -6.98 19.01
N ALA A 183 -1.44 -8.04 19.80
CA ALA A 183 -2.66 -8.74 20.19
C ALA A 183 -3.57 -7.93 21.15
N ASP A 184 -3.06 -6.94 21.89
CA ASP A 184 -3.81 -6.37 23.02
C ASP A 184 -3.90 -4.83 22.98
N GLY A 185 -5.00 -4.33 22.40
CA GLY A 185 -5.72 -3.14 22.88
C GLY A 185 -5.11 -1.73 22.76
N GLU A 186 -3.83 -1.55 22.44
CA GLU A 186 -3.25 -0.22 22.22
C GLU A 186 -3.35 0.21 20.73
N ASP A 187 -3.38 1.53 20.49
CA ASP A 187 -3.42 2.14 19.15
C ASP A 187 -2.19 1.70 18.34
N VAL A 188 -2.33 0.58 17.64
CA VAL A 188 -1.27 -0.01 16.85
C VAL A 188 -1.67 0.04 15.39
N LEU A 189 -0.80 0.66 14.59
CA LEU A 189 -0.82 0.50 13.15
C LEU A 189 -0.89 -1.00 12.84
N ARG A 190 -1.91 -1.45 12.14
CA ARG A 190 -2.13 -2.87 11.84
C ARG A 190 -2.04 -3.07 10.35
N VAL A 191 -1.25 -4.06 9.96
CA VAL A 191 -1.20 -4.55 8.58
C VAL A 191 -1.89 -5.91 8.59
N HIS A 192 -3.08 -5.96 8.00
CA HIS A 192 -3.74 -7.23 7.73
C HIS A 192 -3.17 -7.81 6.44
N THR A 193 -2.39 -8.88 6.52
CA THR A 193 -2.23 -9.79 5.39
C THR A 193 -3.50 -10.64 5.30
N ALA A 194 -4.35 -10.36 4.32
CA ALA A 194 -5.48 -11.22 4.03
C ALA A 194 -5.39 -11.75 2.59
N GLY A 195 -5.06 -13.03 2.49
CA GLY A 195 -5.65 -13.90 1.48
C GLY A 195 -6.71 -14.77 2.15
N SER A 196 -7.93 -14.80 1.62
CA SER A 196 -8.81 -15.98 1.67
C SER A 196 -9.92 -15.87 0.63
N LEU A 197 -9.98 -16.88 -0.24
CA LEU A 197 -11.10 -17.20 -1.14
C LEU A 197 -12.23 -17.89 -0.35
N ASP A 198 -13.49 -17.67 -0.75
CA ASP A 198 -14.59 -18.60 -0.46
C ASP A 198 -15.14 -19.18 -1.79
N LEU A 199 -15.42 -20.48 -1.75
CA LEU A 199 -15.74 -21.38 -2.85
C LEU A 199 -17.21 -21.23 -3.27
N ASN A 200 -17.60 -20.15 -3.94
CA ASN A 200 -18.92 -20.05 -4.58
C ASN A 200 -19.00 -19.22 -5.88
N GLY A 201 -17.87 -19.03 -6.58
CA GLY A 201 -17.90 -18.74 -8.03
C GLY A 201 -18.44 -17.36 -8.46
N LYS A 202 -18.53 -16.39 -7.54
CA LYS A 202 -18.64 -14.97 -7.86
C LYS A 202 -17.75 -14.18 -6.89
N THR A 203 -16.57 -13.79 -7.33
CA THR A 203 -15.61 -13.07 -6.48
C THR A 203 -15.35 -11.67 -7.00
N ARG A 204 -15.75 -10.70 -6.18
CA ARG A 204 -15.19 -9.37 -6.01
C ARG A 204 -14.46 -9.41 -4.66
N GLY A 205 -13.19 -9.05 -4.59
CA GLY A 205 -12.39 -9.14 -3.36
C GLY A 205 -11.15 -8.25 -3.43
N THR A 206 -10.83 -7.62 -2.30
CA THR A 206 -9.91 -6.49 -2.10
C THR A 206 -8.98 -6.78 -0.91
N ALA A 207 -7.78 -6.18 -0.89
CA ALA A 207 -6.83 -6.19 0.24
C ALA A 207 -6.39 -4.77 0.69
N ALA A 208 -5.72 -4.67 1.85
CA ALA A 208 -5.44 -3.44 2.61
C ALA A 208 -4.19 -3.57 3.50
N PHE A 209 -3.39 -2.56 3.91
CA PHE A 209 -3.00 -1.23 3.44
C PHE A 209 -1.95 -0.72 4.47
N THR A 210 -0.83 -0.14 4.06
CA THR A 210 0.02 0.76 4.85
C THR A 210 0.85 1.56 3.85
N GLY A 211 0.74 2.89 3.82
CA GLY A 211 1.47 3.73 2.86
C GLY A 211 1.26 3.37 1.39
N VAL A 212 0.03 3.48 0.86
CA VAL A 212 -0.16 3.31 -0.59
C VAL A 212 0.48 4.46 -1.31
N MET A 213 1.47 4.16 -2.14
CA MET A 213 1.82 5.05 -3.23
C MET A 213 1.40 4.37 -4.53
N ALA A 214 0.51 5.05 -5.24
CA ALA A 214 0.17 4.73 -6.61
C ALA A 214 1.17 5.41 -7.53
N LEU A 215 1.84 4.63 -8.37
CA LEU A 215 2.67 5.16 -9.46
C LEU A 215 2.01 4.77 -10.78
N GLN A 216 1.64 5.76 -11.58
CA GLN A 216 1.25 5.58 -12.96
C GLN A 216 2.30 6.23 -13.86
N SER A 217 2.83 5.47 -14.82
CA SER A 217 3.43 6.03 -16.04
C SER A 217 2.39 5.97 -17.15
N GLU A 218 2.19 7.06 -17.89
CA GLU A 218 1.38 6.98 -19.12
C GLU A 218 1.97 5.92 -20.06
N PRO A 219 1.13 5.10 -20.73
CA PRO A 219 1.64 4.25 -21.79
C PRO A 219 2.26 5.15 -22.86
N VAL A 220 3.56 4.95 -23.12
CA VAL A 220 4.24 5.58 -24.26
C VAL A 220 3.37 5.32 -25.49
N GLN A 221 2.74 6.37 -26.01
CA GLN A 221 2.04 6.28 -27.28
C GLN A 221 3.10 5.92 -28.33
N ARG A 222 3.17 4.63 -28.68
CA ARG A 222 4.00 4.16 -29.79
C ARG A 222 3.37 4.74 -31.05
N HIS A 223 3.84 5.90 -31.48
CA HIS A 223 3.56 6.39 -32.82
C HIS A 223 4.15 5.39 -33.83
N PRO A 224 3.37 4.97 -34.83
CA PRO A 224 3.81 4.03 -35.86
C PRO A 224 4.93 4.60 -36.73
#